data_AF-A0A349X6E2-F1
#
_entry.id   AF-A0A349X6E2-F1
#
_cell.length_a   1.000
_cell.length_b   1.000
_cell.length_c   1.000
_cell.angle_alpha   90.00
_cell.angle_beta   90.00
_cell.angle_gamma   90.00
#
_symmetry.space_group_name_H-M   'P 1'
#
loop_
_entity.id
_entity.type
_entity.pdbx_description
1 polymer ?
#
loop_
_entity_poly.entity_id
_entity_poly.type
_entity_poly.pdbx_seq_one_letter_code
_entity_poly.pdbx_strand_id
1 'polypeptide(L)'
;MYHIAQVNIARLKASPGDPLVAGFFDNLVRINNLAEESKGFVWRYKEDFSDDPLMVLNLSVWQNIEQLGAFVYRSGHAALWWIKENQLPSPNLAMEKLALITELGPTADAFTFSQRFDSPDKL
;
A
#
# COMPACT_ATOMS: atom_id res chain seq x y z
N MET A 1 6.23 -17.72 -8.60
CA MET A 1 6.79 -16.36 -8.48
C MET A 1 5.71 -15.45 -7.92
N TYR A 2 6.10 -14.59 -6.99
CA TYR A 2 5.20 -13.70 -6.24
C TYR A 2 5.77 -12.29 -6.25
N HIS A 3 4.86 -11.32 -6.32
CA HIS A 3 5.08 -9.91 -6.05
C HIS A 3 4.66 -9.57 -4.61
N ILE A 4 4.99 -8.37 -4.17
CA ILE A 4 4.53 -7.81 -2.90
C ILE A 4 3.49 -6.72 -3.16
N ALA A 5 2.33 -6.82 -2.52
CA ALA A 5 1.32 -5.78 -2.48
C ALA A 5 1.45 -4.98 -1.19
N GLN A 6 1.16 -3.69 -1.27
CA GLN A 6 1.26 -2.76 -0.15
C GLN A 6 0.07 -1.80 -0.16
N VAL A 7 -0.58 -1.62 1.00
CA VAL A 7 -1.60 -0.58 1.19
C VAL A 7 -1.25 0.35 2.34
N ASN A 8 -1.48 1.65 2.15
CA ASN A 8 -1.52 2.67 3.19
C ASN A 8 -2.90 3.31 3.19
N ILE A 9 -3.45 3.57 4.37
CA ILE A 9 -4.67 4.35 4.55
C ILE A 9 -4.39 5.57 5.41
N ALA A 10 -4.90 6.71 4.99
CA ALA A 10 -4.84 7.96 5.72
C ALA A 10 -6.24 8.58 5.82
N ARG A 11 -6.48 9.29 6.93
CA ARG A 11 -7.65 10.16 7.09
C ARG A 11 -7.23 11.61 6.95
N LEU A 12 -7.86 12.35 6.05
CA LEU A 12 -7.64 13.77 5.82
C LEU A 12 -8.10 14.60 7.02
N LYS A 13 -7.43 15.74 7.23
CA LYS A 13 -7.78 16.69 8.30
C LYS A 13 -8.92 17.64 7.91
N ALA A 14 -9.19 17.79 6.62
CA ALA A 14 -10.26 18.59 6.03
C ALA A 14 -10.69 17.97 4.70
N SER A 15 -11.81 18.44 4.14
CA SER A 15 -12.35 17.97 2.87
C SER A 15 -11.39 18.22 1.70
N PRO A 16 -11.41 17.38 0.65
CA PRO A 16 -10.67 17.66 -0.59
C PRO A 16 -10.98 19.06 -1.14
N GLY A 17 -9.94 19.76 -1.58
CA GLY A 17 -10.03 21.15 -2.05
C GLY A 17 -9.85 22.21 -0.96
N ASP A 18 -9.85 21.85 0.32
CA ASP A 18 -9.48 22.77 1.40
C ASP A 18 -7.96 23.08 1.35
N PRO A 19 -7.53 24.36 1.48
CA PRO A 19 -6.11 24.72 1.52
C PRO A 19 -5.29 23.95 2.55
N LEU A 20 -5.89 23.50 3.65
CA LEU A 20 -5.24 22.70 4.70
C LEU A 20 -4.69 21.36 4.18
N VAL A 21 -5.33 20.77 3.16
CA VAL A 21 -4.93 19.47 2.59
C VAL A 21 -4.27 19.58 1.22
N ALA A 22 -4.17 20.77 0.63
CA ALA A 22 -3.55 20.97 -0.70
C ALA A 22 -2.13 20.38 -0.76
N GLY A 23 -1.27 20.69 0.23
CA GLY A 23 0.10 20.18 0.28
C GLY A 23 0.19 18.66 0.44
N PHE A 24 -0.84 18.01 1.01
CA PHE A 24 -0.91 16.54 1.06
C PHE A 24 -1.12 15.97 -0.34
N PHE A 25 -2.04 16.54 -1.13
CA PHE A 25 -2.32 16.09 -2.50
C PHE A 25 -1.15 16.37 -3.45
N ASP A 26 -0.50 17.53 -3.35
CA ASP A 26 0.71 17.84 -4.13
C ASP A 26 1.82 16.80 -3.88
N ASN A 27 2.04 16.47 -2.61
CA ASN A 27 3.01 15.45 -2.25
C ASN A 27 2.56 14.04 -2.69
N LEU A 28 1.26 13.74 -2.64
CA LEU A 28 0.71 12.47 -3.10
C LEU A 28 0.96 12.26 -4.60
N VAL A 29 0.74 13.28 -5.43
CA VAL A 29 1.07 13.25 -6.87
C VAL A 29 2.55 13.00 -7.08
N ARG A 30 3.42 13.76 -6.39
CA ARG A 30 4.88 13.61 -6.48
C ARG A 30 5.34 12.19 -6.12
N ILE A 31 4.86 11.65 -4.99
CA ILE A 31 5.24 10.32 -4.51
C ILE A 31 4.73 9.22 -5.44
N ASN A 32 3.51 9.35 -5.99
CA ASN A 32 2.98 8.40 -6.97
C ASN A 32 3.83 8.36 -8.25
N ASN A 33 4.24 9.51 -8.78
CA ASN A 33 5.10 9.55 -9.97
C ASN A 33 6.48 8.93 -9.68
N LEU A 34 7.07 9.25 -8.53
CA LEU A 34 8.34 8.66 -8.11
C LEU A 34 8.23 7.13 -7.96
N ALA A 35 7.10 6.62 -7.46
CA ALA A 35 6.85 5.19 -7.38
C ALA A 35 6.83 4.57 -8.78
N GLU A 36 6.06 5.14 -9.72
CA GLU A 36 5.91 4.63 -11.09
C GLU A 36 7.23 4.60 -11.87
N GLU A 37 8.17 5.49 -11.55
CA GLU A 37 9.51 5.55 -12.16
C GLU A 37 10.55 4.67 -11.42
N SER A 38 10.21 4.14 -10.25
CA SER A 38 11.14 3.37 -9.42
C SER A 38 11.35 1.96 -9.94
N LYS A 39 12.60 1.49 -9.85
CA LYS A 39 12.93 0.10 -10.16
C LYS A 39 12.08 -0.85 -9.31
N GLY A 40 11.39 -1.78 -9.96
CA GLY A 40 10.60 -2.80 -9.28
C GLY A 40 9.15 -2.44 -9.06
N PHE A 41 8.71 -1.22 -9.40
CA PHE A 41 7.29 -0.90 -9.40
C PHE A 41 6.57 -1.69 -10.48
N VAL A 42 5.39 -2.24 -10.15
CA VAL A 42 4.59 -3.06 -11.06
C VAL A 42 3.26 -2.35 -11.38
N TRP A 43 2.56 -1.86 -10.36
CA TRP A 43 1.21 -1.32 -10.51
C TRP A 43 0.76 -0.50 -9.30
N ARG A 44 -0.22 0.40 -9.47
CA ARG A 44 -1.01 0.98 -8.38
C ARG A 44 -2.48 1.18 -8.75
N TYR A 45 -3.33 1.22 -7.73
CA TYR A 45 -4.72 1.63 -7.85
C TYR A 45 -4.82 3.15 -8.08
N LYS A 46 -5.72 3.58 -8.98
CA LYS A 46 -5.87 4.99 -9.39
C LYS A 46 -7.30 5.53 -9.25
N GLU A 47 -8.25 4.70 -8.84
CA GLU A 47 -9.65 5.07 -8.72
C GLU A 47 -10.00 5.41 -7.26
N ASP A 48 -11.15 6.05 -7.07
CA ASP A 48 -11.72 6.31 -5.76
C ASP A 48 -12.33 5.02 -5.18
N PHE A 49 -12.03 4.74 -3.91
CA PHE A 49 -12.49 3.53 -3.24
C PHE A 49 -13.66 3.76 -2.27
N SER A 50 -13.70 4.91 -1.61
CA SER A 50 -14.60 5.16 -0.47
C SER A 50 -15.55 6.31 -0.76
N ASP A 51 -16.80 6.16 -0.34
CA ASP A 51 -17.76 7.26 -0.27
C ASP A 51 -17.44 8.27 0.85
N ASP A 52 -16.52 7.93 1.76
CA ASP A 52 -15.99 8.86 2.75
C ASP A 52 -14.90 9.76 2.11
N PRO A 53 -15.19 11.05 1.86
CA PRO A 53 -14.25 11.94 1.17
C PRO A 53 -13.01 12.26 2.01
N LEU A 54 -12.99 11.88 3.29
CA LEU A 54 -11.84 12.05 4.17
C LEU A 54 -10.91 10.84 4.15
N MET A 55 -11.26 9.74 3.48
CA MET A 55 -10.44 8.54 3.43
C MET A 55 -9.60 8.50 2.16
N VAL A 56 -8.27 8.35 2.31
CA VAL A 56 -7.34 8.21 1.20
C VAL A 56 -6.63 6.86 1.30
N LEU A 57 -6.64 6.11 0.21
CA LEU A 57 -6.00 4.81 0.09
C LEU A 57 -4.91 4.88 -1.00
N ASN A 58 -3.72 4.40 -0.67
CA ASN A 58 -2.67 4.12 -1.65
C ASN A 58 -2.44 2.62 -1.67
N LEU A 59 -2.65 1.99 -2.82
CA LEU A 59 -2.48 0.54 -3.02
C LEU A 59 -1.55 0.31 -4.20
N SER A 60 -0.45 -0.39 -3.98
CA SER A 60 0.59 -0.63 -4.98
C SER A 60 1.11 -2.06 -4.96
N VAL A 61 1.71 -2.49 -6.08
CA VAL A 61 2.37 -3.79 -6.27
C VAL A 61 3.80 -3.56 -6.76
N TRP A 62 4.72 -4.33 -6.19
CA TRP A 62 6.15 -4.28 -6.46
C TRP A 62 6.70 -5.69 -6.69
N GLN A 63 7.79 -5.80 -7.44
CA GLN A 63 8.38 -7.11 -7.76
C GLN A 63 8.87 -7.84 -6.50
N ASN A 64 9.41 -7.13 -5.52
CA ASN A 64 9.89 -7.71 -4.26
C ASN A 64 9.95 -6.69 -3.11
N ILE A 65 10.10 -7.22 -1.89
CA ILE A 65 10.11 -6.43 -0.65
C ILE A 65 11.35 -5.54 -0.53
N GLU A 66 12.47 -5.92 -1.15
CA GLU A 66 13.71 -5.15 -1.15
C GLU A 66 13.54 -3.85 -1.95
N GLN A 67 12.98 -3.91 -3.16
CA GLN A 67 12.72 -2.75 -3.99
C GLN A 67 11.64 -1.84 -3.40
N LEU A 68 10.56 -2.44 -2.89
CA LEU A 68 9.56 -1.70 -2.13
C LEU A 68 10.19 -1.00 -0.91
N GLY A 69 11.01 -1.71 -0.14
CA GLY A 69 11.68 -1.18 1.05
C GLY A 69 12.70 -0.08 0.73
N ALA A 70 13.30 -0.09 -0.47
CA ALA A 70 14.18 0.97 -0.94
C ALA A 70 13.42 2.26 -1.30
N PHE A 71 12.15 2.12 -1.70
CA PHE A 71 11.26 3.24 -2.00
C PHE A 71 10.54 3.79 -0.76
N VAL A 72 10.02 2.91 0.10
CA VAL A 72 9.17 3.30 1.24
C VAL A 72 10.00 3.88 2.37
N TYR A 73 9.72 5.14 2.72
CA TYR A 73 10.11 5.69 4.01
C TYR A 73 9.18 5.11 5.09
N ARG A 74 9.73 4.60 6.20
CA ARG A 74 9.01 3.83 7.25
C ARG A 74 7.74 4.53 7.76
N SER A 75 6.60 4.33 7.10
CA SER A 75 5.28 4.66 7.63
C SER A 75 4.78 3.49 8.46
N GLY A 76 4.28 3.77 9.67
CA GLY A 76 3.79 2.73 10.59
C GLY A 76 2.43 2.13 10.22
N HIS A 77 1.80 2.58 9.13
CA HIS A 77 0.41 2.25 8.76
C HIS A 77 0.32 1.49 7.43
N ALA A 78 1.30 0.63 7.15
CA ALA A 78 1.34 -0.16 5.93
C ALA A 78 0.99 -1.63 6.21
N ALA A 79 0.07 -2.21 5.42
CA ALA A 79 -0.08 -3.66 5.32
C ALA A 79 0.61 -4.17 4.04
N LEU A 80 1.26 -5.32 4.15
CA LEU A 80 2.00 -6.02 3.12
C LEU A 80 1.49 -7.45 2.99
N TRP A 81 1.42 -7.96 1.76
CA TRP A 81 1.12 -9.37 1.51
C TRP A 81 1.66 -9.82 0.16
N TRP A 82 1.92 -11.12 0.04
CA TRP A 82 2.37 -11.72 -1.21
C TRP A 82 1.19 -11.89 -2.17
N ILE A 83 1.41 -11.56 -3.44
CA ILE A 83 0.42 -11.72 -4.51
C ILE A 83 1.07 -12.41 -5.71
N LYS A 84 0.35 -13.29 -6.41
CA LYS A 84 0.91 -13.95 -7.60
C LYS A 84 1.15 -12.91 -8.70
N GLU A 85 2.19 -13.07 -9.51
CA GLU A 85 2.61 -12.07 -10.52
C GLU A 85 1.51 -11.69 -11.52
N ASN A 86 0.55 -12.58 -11.77
CA ASN A 86 -0.57 -12.36 -12.69
C ASN A 86 -1.87 -11.95 -11.98
N GLN A 87 -1.77 -11.45 -10.75
CA GLN A 87 -2.89 -10.97 -9.96
C GLN A 87 -2.63 -9.54 -9.51
N LEU A 88 -3.68 -8.73 -9.50
CA LEU A 88 -3.67 -7.39 -8.93
C LEU A 88 -4.62 -7.36 -7.72
N PRO A 89 -4.26 -6.64 -6.65
CA PRO A 89 -5.13 -6.52 -5.49
C PRO A 89 -6.30 -5.59 -5.79
N SER A 90 -7.39 -5.79 -5.06
CA SER A 90 -8.49 -4.82 -4.98
C SER A 90 -8.43 -4.05 -3.66
N PRO A 91 -9.07 -2.88 -3.57
CA PRO A 91 -9.23 -2.18 -2.30
C PRO A 91 -9.93 -3.01 -1.21
N ASN A 92 -10.97 -3.79 -1.56
CA ASN A 92 -11.65 -4.68 -0.60
C ASN A 92 -10.67 -5.70 0.01
N LEU A 93 -9.86 -6.35 -0.83
CA LEU A 93 -8.81 -7.26 -0.34
C LEU A 93 -7.81 -6.52 0.56
N ALA A 94 -7.44 -5.29 0.21
CA ALA A 94 -6.53 -4.49 1.02
C ALA A 94 -7.11 -4.18 2.41
N MET A 95 -8.42 -3.90 2.50
CA MET A 95 -9.13 -3.73 3.77
C MET A 95 -9.15 -5.01 4.59
N GLU A 96 -9.42 -6.17 3.97
CA GLU A 96 -9.35 -7.47 4.63
C GLU A 96 -7.96 -7.74 5.21
N LYS A 97 -6.89 -7.40 4.48
CA LYS A 97 -5.51 -7.57 4.95
C LYS A 97 -5.17 -6.65 6.13
N LEU A 98 -5.67 -5.41 6.12
CA LEU A 98 -5.53 -4.51 7.27
C LEU A 98 -6.30 -4.99 8.50
N ALA A 99 -7.52 -5.49 8.31
CA ALA A 99 -8.31 -6.10 9.37
C ALA A 99 -7.57 -7.30 9.99
N LEU A 100 -6.98 -8.16 9.17
CA LEU A 100 -6.23 -9.32 9.63
C LEU A 100 -5.05 -8.94 10.55
N ILE A 101 -4.29 -7.91 10.17
CA ILE A 101 -3.18 -7.40 11.01
C ILE A 101 -3.72 -6.81 12.33
N THR A 102 -4.87 -6.14 12.28
CA THR A 102 -5.49 -5.53 13.46
C THR A 102 -5.98 -6.59 14.45
N GLU A 103 -6.56 -7.67 13.94
CA GLU A 103 -7.16 -8.74 14.74
C GLU A 103 -6.12 -9.75 15.26
N LEU A 104 -5.17 -10.15 14.42
CA LEU A 104 -4.25 -11.25 14.70
C LEU A 104 -2.79 -10.80 14.90
N GLY A 105 -2.48 -9.54 14.60
CA GLY A 105 -1.10 -9.10 14.39
C GLY A 105 -0.52 -9.58 13.04
N PRO A 106 0.76 -9.33 12.77
CA PRO A 106 1.40 -9.75 11.52
C PRO A 106 1.47 -11.28 11.37
N THR A 107 1.00 -11.79 10.23
CA THR A 107 1.05 -13.21 9.83
C THR A 107 1.55 -13.35 8.39
N ALA A 108 1.80 -14.59 7.93
CA ALA A 108 2.17 -14.83 6.53
C ALA A 108 1.11 -14.35 5.51
N ASP A 109 -0.15 -14.24 5.94
CA ASP A 109 -1.25 -13.78 5.10
C ASP A 109 -1.31 -12.25 4.97
N ALA A 110 -0.88 -11.50 5.99
CA ALA A 110 -0.78 -10.05 6.00
C ALA A 110 0.19 -9.57 7.09
N PHE A 111 1.13 -8.71 6.75
CA PHE A 111 2.21 -8.31 7.66
C PHE A 111 2.69 -6.88 7.43
N THR A 112 3.73 -6.46 8.15
CA THR A 112 4.28 -5.10 8.11
C THR A 112 5.79 -5.13 7.85
N PHE A 113 6.41 -3.96 7.63
CA PHE A 113 7.87 -3.92 7.49
C PHE A 113 8.63 -4.33 8.76
N SER A 114 8.02 -4.19 9.95
CA SER A 114 8.65 -4.54 11.22
C SER A 114 8.66 -6.05 11.49
N GLN A 115 7.77 -6.81 10.86
CA GLN A 115 7.71 -8.26 10.95
C GLN A 115 7.39 -8.84 9.56
N ARG A 116 8.40 -9.37 8.88
CA ARG A 116 8.31 -9.87 7.51
C ARG A 116 8.17 -11.38 7.49
N PHE A 117 7.56 -11.90 6.43
CA PHE A 117 7.44 -13.32 6.16
C PHE A 117 7.95 -13.60 4.75
N ASP A 118 8.56 -14.77 4.54
CA ASP A 118 9.03 -15.20 3.22
C ASP A 118 7.87 -15.43 2.24
N SER A 119 8.17 -15.36 0.94
CA SER A 119 7.18 -15.65 -0.10
C SER A 119 6.79 -17.13 -0.08
N PRO A 120 5.55 -17.49 -0.44
CA PRO A 120 5.08 -18.88 -0.35
C PRO A 120 5.87 -19.90 -1.18
N ASP A 121 6.62 -19.45 -2.18
CA ASP A 121 7.49 -20.26 -3.03
C ASP A 121 8.92 -20.45 -2.49
N LYS A 122 9.24 -19.86 -1.33
CA LYS A 122 10.51 -20.10 -0.60
C LYS A 122 10.38 -21.10 0.56
N LEU A 123 9.19 -21.68 0.75
CA LEU A 123 8.88 -22.70 1.76
C LEU A 123 9.10 -24.12 1.22
#